data_AF-A0A6S7K684-F1
#
_entry.id   AF-A0A6S7K684-F1
#
_cell.length_a   1.000
_cell.length_b   1.000
_cell.length_c   1.000
_cell.angle_alpha   90.00
_cell.angle_beta   90.00
_cell.angle_gamma   90.00
#
_symmetry.space_group_name_H-M   'P 1'
#
loop_
_entity.id
_entity.type
_entity.pdbx_description
1 polymer ?
#
loop_
_entity_poly.entity_id
_entity_poly.type
_entity_poly.pdbx_seq_one_letter_code
_entity_poly.pdbx_strand_id
1 'polypeptide(L)'
;MRKIRKCITEDAAKIMVHSMITSRLDYCNAILYGLPNCDLDRLYSVQKLAARLITGTRKYDHITPILERLHWLPVKKRIEYKILLLVFKCLQGTAPEYLSELLKKRENKGTRADDKNLLVIPRFKKVTQGGRCFGRSGPTLWNNLPDSLRLETSFSIFKRRLKTHFFELSY
;
A
#
# COMPACT_ATOMS: atom_id res chain seq x y z
N MET A 1 -18.64 -8.96 18.90
CA MET A 1 -18.02 -9.68 17.76
C MET A 1 -17.55 -11.11 18.09
N ARG A 2 -16.62 -11.35 19.02
CA ARG A 2 -16.07 -12.70 19.27
C ARG A 2 -17.10 -13.75 19.75
N LYS A 3 -18.12 -13.33 20.50
CA LYS A 3 -19.25 -14.21 20.92
C LYS A 3 -20.09 -14.69 19.73
N ILE A 4 -20.31 -13.82 18.74
CA ILE A 4 -21.15 -14.07 17.56
C ILE A 4 -20.38 -14.94 16.53
N ARG A 5 -19.04 -14.91 16.54
CA ARG A 5 -18.22 -15.70 15.60
C ARG A 5 -18.50 -17.20 15.64
N LYS A 6 -18.90 -17.76 16.79
CA LYS A 6 -19.26 -19.17 16.92
C LYS A 6 -20.51 -19.56 16.13
N CYS A 7 -21.33 -18.57 15.76
CA CYS A 7 -22.61 -18.76 15.08
C CYS A 7 -22.56 -18.40 13.59
N ILE A 8 -21.39 -18.02 13.06
CA ILE A 8 -21.23 -17.50 11.69
C ILE A 8 -20.15 -18.30 10.97
N THR A 9 -20.37 -18.60 9.69
CA THR A 9 -19.37 -19.24 8.80
C THR A 9 -18.16 -18.33 8.58
N GLU A 10 -17.03 -18.90 8.16
CA GLU A 10 -15.83 -18.10 7.88
C GLU A 10 -16.09 -17.07 6.76
N ASP A 11 -16.83 -17.44 5.72
CA ASP A 11 -17.07 -16.56 4.57
C ASP A 11 -17.99 -15.40 4.92
N ALA A 12 -19.04 -15.64 5.71
CA ALA A 12 -19.86 -14.54 6.24
C ALA A 12 -19.06 -13.62 7.16
N ALA A 13 -18.11 -14.16 7.94
CA ALA A 13 -17.19 -13.35 8.74
C ALA A 13 -16.24 -12.51 7.85
N LYS A 14 -15.74 -13.05 6.73
CA LYS A 14 -14.94 -12.30 5.75
C LYS A 14 -15.74 -11.15 5.17
N ILE A 15 -16.99 -11.37 4.77
CA ILE A 15 -17.87 -10.34 4.21
C ILE A 15 -18.13 -9.23 5.24
N MET A 16 -18.48 -9.60 6.48
CA MET A 16 -18.74 -8.63 7.55
C MET A 16 -17.49 -7.81 7.90
N VAL A 17 -16.33 -8.45 8.00
CA VAL A 17 -15.07 -7.75 8.26
C VAL A 17 -14.70 -6.85 7.09
N HIS A 18 -14.93 -7.30 5.86
CA HIS A 18 -14.67 -6.49 4.69
C HIS A 18 -15.55 -5.23 4.65
N SER A 19 -16.86 -5.38 4.87
CA SER A 19 -17.81 -4.27 4.80
C SER A 19 -17.62 -3.25 5.93
N MET A 20 -17.27 -3.70 7.14
CA MET A 20 -17.16 -2.82 8.31
C MET A 20 -15.76 -2.26 8.53
N ILE A 21 -14.71 -3.07 8.30
CA ILE A 21 -13.34 -2.75 8.70
C ILE A 21 -12.48 -2.48 7.48
N THR A 22 -12.35 -3.45 6.57
CA THR A 22 -11.41 -3.36 5.44
C THR A 22 -11.77 -2.22 4.50
N SER A 23 -13.06 -2.01 4.21
CA SER A 23 -13.55 -0.90 3.39
C SER A 23 -13.12 0.47 3.94
N ARG A 24 -13.20 0.66 5.26
CA ARG A 24 -12.80 1.88 5.97
C ARG A 24 -11.28 2.01 6.06
N LEU A 25 -10.57 0.91 6.29
CA LEU A 25 -9.10 0.88 6.30
C LEU A 25 -8.49 1.18 4.92
N ASP A 26 -9.18 0.82 3.84
CA ASP A 26 -8.73 1.10 2.47
C ASP A 26 -9.15 2.47 1.96
N TYR A 27 -10.09 3.12 2.63
CA TYR A 27 -10.55 4.45 2.27
C TYR A 27 -9.47 5.49 2.57
N CYS A 28 -8.98 6.18 1.55
CA CYS A 28 -8.01 7.28 1.64
C CYS A 28 -6.70 6.95 2.39
N ASN A 29 -6.33 5.67 2.45
CA ASN A 29 -5.15 5.22 3.21
C ASN A 29 -3.81 5.76 2.67
N ALA A 30 -3.75 6.20 1.41
CA ALA A 30 -2.57 6.87 0.84
C ALA A 30 -2.16 8.13 1.63
N ILE A 31 -3.11 8.82 2.28
CA ILE A 31 -2.86 10.03 3.09
C ILE A 31 -2.12 9.68 4.40
N LEU A 32 -2.23 8.43 4.87
CA LEU A 32 -1.63 7.96 6.12
C LEU A 32 -0.11 7.74 6.02
N TYR A 33 0.49 8.05 4.87
CA TYR A 33 1.91 7.85 4.64
C TYR A 33 2.79 8.72 5.55
N GLY A 34 3.79 8.09 6.16
CA GLY A 34 4.74 8.76 7.05
C GLY A 34 4.17 9.17 8.41
N LEU A 35 2.97 8.70 8.78
CA LEU A 35 2.45 8.82 10.15
C LEU A 35 3.41 8.16 11.17
N PRO A 36 3.43 8.65 12.43
CA PRO A 36 4.15 7.98 13.51
C PRO A 36 3.74 6.51 13.64
N ASN A 37 4.70 5.66 14.04
CA ASN A 37 4.44 4.24 14.21
C ASN A 37 3.31 3.97 15.20
N CYS A 38 3.17 4.76 16.27
CA CYS A 38 2.12 4.58 17.26
C CYS A 38 0.70 4.64 16.67
N ASP A 39 0.44 5.50 15.69
CA ASP A 39 -0.86 5.58 15.02
C ASP A 39 -1.06 4.44 14.01
N LEU A 40 0.01 4.09 13.28
CA LEU A 40 -0.03 2.93 12.37
C LEU A 40 -0.21 1.61 13.13
N ASP A 41 0.32 1.50 14.34
CA ASP A 41 0.19 0.33 15.20
C ASP A 41 -1.24 0.13 15.71
N ARG A 42 -2.01 1.22 15.87
CA ARG A 42 -3.45 1.14 16.15
C ARG A 42 -4.21 0.54 14.98
N LEU A 43 -3.94 1.00 13.76
CA LEU A 43 -4.54 0.45 12.54
C LEU A 43 -4.14 -1.01 12.32
N TYR A 44 -2.86 -1.33 12.54
CA TYR A 44 -2.37 -2.70 12.49
C TYR A 44 -3.06 -3.56 13.55
N SER A 45 -3.28 -3.06 14.75
CA SER A 45 -4.02 -3.77 15.80
C SER A 45 -5.46 -4.08 15.39
N VAL A 46 -6.16 -3.16 14.74
CA VAL A 46 -7.49 -3.41 14.15
C VAL A 46 -7.41 -4.50 13.08
N GLN A 47 -6.43 -4.45 12.18
CA GLN A 47 -6.22 -5.50 11.17
C GLN A 47 -5.97 -6.88 11.80
N LYS A 48 -5.11 -6.95 12.82
CA LYS A 48 -4.84 -8.21 13.56
C LYS A 48 -6.10 -8.76 14.21
N LEU A 49 -6.91 -7.91 14.84
CA LEU A 49 -8.17 -8.31 15.45
C LEU A 49 -9.18 -8.81 14.41
N ALA A 50 -9.26 -8.14 13.27
CA ALA A 50 -10.10 -8.54 12.15
C ALA A 50 -9.68 -9.91 11.57
N ALA A 51 -8.38 -10.13 11.37
CA ALA A 51 -7.85 -11.42 10.92
C ALA A 51 -8.18 -12.54 11.91
N ARG A 52 -7.95 -12.31 13.21
CA ARG A 52 -8.29 -13.26 14.28
C ARG A 52 -9.79 -13.52 14.40
N LEU A 53 -10.63 -12.52 14.11
CA LEU A 53 -12.07 -12.68 14.10
C LEU A 53 -12.50 -13.62 12.99
N ILE A 54 -11.93 -13.50 11.79
CA ILE A 54 -12.21 -14.40 10.67
C ILE A 54 -11.75 -15.81 11.01
N THR A 55 -10.51 -15.98 11.45
CA THR A 55 -9.89 -17.30 11.63
C THR A 55 -10.23 -17.97 12.97
N GLY A 56 -10.86 -17.26 13.91
CA GLY A 56 -11.20 -17.78 15.23
C GLY A 56 -9.98 -18.08 16.13
N THR A 57 -8.79 -17.63 15.75
CA THR A 57 -7.52 -17.91 16.45
C THR A 57 -7.44 -17.21 17.81
N ARG A 58 -6.58 -17.73 18.69
CA ARG A 58 -6.41 -17.19 20.04
C ARG A 58 -5.64 -15.86 19.99
N LYS A 59 -5.70 -15.12 21.11
CA LYS A 59 -5.09 -13.78 21.23
C LYS A 59 -3.57 -13.81 21.08
N TYR A 60 -2.95 -14.86 21.62
CA TYR A 60 -1.49 -14.99 21.71
C TYR A 60 -0.87 -15.75 20.52
N ASP A 61 -1.70 -16.27 19.62
CA ASP A 61 -1.19 -16.93 18.42
C ASP A 61 -0.45 -15.93 17.52
N HIS A 62 0.63 -16.42 16.91
CA HIS A 62 1.47 -15.64 16.00
C HIS A 62 0.64 -15.16 14.81
N ILE A 63 0.71 -13.85 14.54
CA ILE A 63 -0.22 -13.20 13.61
C ILE A 63 0.24 -13.25 12.15
N THR A 64 1.54 -13.35 11.91
CA THR A 64 2.15 -13.43 10.58
C THR A 64 1.57 -14.58 9.72
N PRO A 65 1.54 -15.85 10.17
CA PRO A 65 0.99 -16.95 9.36
C PRO A 65 -0.52 -16.80 9.13
N ILE A 66 -1.23 -16.11 10.02
CA ILE A 66 -2.66 -15.84 9.86
C ILE A 66 -2.89 -14.84 8.73
N LEU A 67 -2.10 -13.76 8.69
CA LEU A 67 -2.21 -12.75 7.64
C LEU A 67 -1.76 -13.31 6.28
N GLU A 68 -0.73 -14.16 6.28
CA GLU A 68 -0.25 -14.87 5.09
C GLU A 68 -1.36 -15.79 4.52
N ARG A 69 -1.97 -16.62 5.37
CA ARG A 69 -3.10 -17.50 4.98
C ARG A 69 -4.30 -16.73 4.43
N LEU A 70 -4.55 -15.53 4.93
CA LEU A 70 -5.62 -14.65 4.42
C LEU A 70 -5.20 -13.86 3.18
N HIS A 71 -3.94 -13.95 2.74
CA HIS A 71 -3.33 -13.12 1.70
C HIS A 71 -3.48 -11.61 1.95
N TRP A 72 -3.35 -11.20 3.21
CA TRP A 72 -3.47 -9.81 3.64
C TRP A 72 -2.10 -9.15 3.76
N LEU A 73 -1.94 -7.98 3.12
CA LEU A 73 -0.73 -7.17 3.30
C LEU A 73 -0.78 -6.41 4.64
N PRO A 74 0.36 -6.24 5.34
CA PRO A 74 0.45 -5.35 6.49
C PRO A 74 0.03 -3.91 6.13
N VAL A 75 -0.53 -3.17 7.10
CA VAL A 75 -1.03 -1.80 6.89
C VAL A 75 0.00 -0.89 6.20
N LYS A 76 1.26 -0.93 6.61
CA LYS A 76 2.34 -0.12 6.01
C LYS A 76 2.50 -0.38 4.51
N LYS A 77 2.60 -1.65 4.11
CA LYS A 77 2.72 -2.04 2.70
C LYS A 77 1.46 -1.76 1.90
N ARG A 78 0.29 -1.82 2.53
CA ARG A 78 -0.98 -1.46 1.90
C ARG A 78 -1.06 0.04 1.55
N ILE A 79 -0.51 0.91 2.41
CA ILE A 79 -0.39 2.35 2.14
C ILE A 79 0.57 2.58 0.96
N GLU A 80 1.77 1.99 1.00
CA GLU A 80 2.76 2.08 -0.09
C GLU A 80 2.16 1.61 -1.42
N TYR A 81 1.46 0.47 -1.41
CA TYR A 81 0.77 -0.08 -2.56
C TYR A 81 -0.22 0.90 -3.19
N LYS A 82 -1.04 1.58 -2.37
CA LYS A 82 -2.03 2.54 -2.86
C LYS A 82 -1.40 3.79 -3.45
N ILE A 83 -0.31 4.28 -2.86
CA ILE A 83 0.46 5.41 -3.41
C ILE A 83 1.04 5.03 -4.77
N LEU A 84 1.65 3.86 -4.89
CA LEU A 84 2.24 3.40 -6.14
C LEU A 84 1.22 3.18 -7.25
N LEU A 85 0.03 2.67 -6.92
CA LEU A 85 -1.08 2.60 -7.88
C LEU A 85 -1.51 3.99 -8.35
N LEU A 86 -1.49 4.99 -7.46
CA LEU A 86 -1.81 6.37 -7.82
C LEU A 86 -0.73 6.98 -8.72
N VAL A 87 0.55 6.78 -8.39
CA VAL A 87 1.69 7.19 -9.22
C VAL A 87 1.56 6.59 -10.62
N PHE A 88 1.32 5.28 -10.72
CA PHE A 88 1.15 4.61 -12.00
C PHE A 88 0.02 5.24 -12.84
N LYS A 89 -1.13 5.53 -12.23
CA LYS A 89 -2.25 6.20 -12.92
C LYS A 89 -1.90 7.61 -13.40
N CYS A 90 -1.12 8.36 -12.61
CA CYS A 90 -0.62 9.67 -13.03
C CYS A 90 0.32 9.56 -14.23
N LEU A 91 1.22 8.56 -14.24
CA LEU A 91 2.13 8.32 -15.36
C LEU A 91 1.41 7.89 -16.65
N GLN A 92 0.27 7.22 -16.52
CA GLN A 92 -0.61 6.86 -17.63
C GLN A 92 -1.58 7.96 -18.05
N GLY A 93 -1.63 9.10 -17.36
CA GLY A 93 -2.58 10.19 -17.64
C GLY A 93 -4.04 9.86 -17.31
N THR A 94 -4.30 8.85 -16.48
CA THR A 94 -5.66 8.47 -16.05
C THR A 94 -6.05 9.07 -14.70
N ALA A 95 -5.12 9.74 -14.03
CA ALA A 95 -5.35 10.46 -12.79
C ALA A 95 -5.66 11.95 -13.07
N PRO A 96 -6.29 12.65 -12.12
CA PRO A 96 -6.48 14.10 -12.21
C PRO A 96 -5.17 14.87 -12.45
N GLU A 97 -5.25 15.92 -13.27
CA GLU A 97 -4.10 16.71 -13.72
C GLU A 97 -3.28 17.27 -12.55
N TYR A 98 -3.94 17.79 -11.51
CA TYR A 98 -3.28 18.31 -10.32
C TYR A 98 -2.37 17.30 -9.59
N LEU A 99 -2.61 15.99 -9.72
CA LEU A 99 -1.72 14.97 -9.16
C LEU A 99 -0.56 14.66 -10.10
N SER A 100 -0.82 14.64 -11.40
CA SER A 100 0.17 14.37 -12.42
C SER A 100 1.23 15.48 -12.48
N GLU A 101 0.83 16.74 -12.30
CA GLU A 101 1.75 17.89 -12.23
C GLU A 101 2.76 17.81 -11.07
N LEU A 102 2.41 17.11 -9.99
CA LEU A 102 3.30 16.90 -8.85
C LEU A 102 4.43 15.90 -9.16
N LEU A 103 4.30 15.12 -10.23
CA LEU A 103 5.25 14.08 -10.61
C LEU A 103 6.02 14.48 -11.86
N LYS A 104 7.30 14.81 -11.69
CA LYS A 104 8.18 15.14 -12.80
C LYS A 104 9.00 13.92 -13.19
N LYS A 105 8.93 13.53 -14.47
CA LYS A 105 9.85 12.53 -15.03
C LYS A 105 11.26 13.10 -15.03
N ARG A 106 12.25 12.25 -14.72
CA ARG A 106 13.66 12.65 -14.74
C ARG A 106 14.08 12.89 -16.19
N GLU A 107 14.65 14.06 -16.47
CA GLU A 107 15.19 14.37 -17.79
C GLU A 107 16.45 13.52 -18.08
N ASN A 108 16.49 12.99 -19.30
CA ASN A 108 17.49 12.07 -19.79
C ASN A 108 18.77 12.83 -20.16
N LYS A 109 19.84 12.62 -19.38
CA LYS A 109 21.17 13.19 -19.66
C LYS A 109 22.11 12.16 -20.29
N GLY A 110 21.61 11.34 -21.21
CA GLY A 110 22.42 10.47 -22.09
C GLY A 110 23.27 9.43 -21.36
N THR A 111 22.77 8.85 -20.26
CA THR A 111 23.49 7.81 -19.51
C THR A 111 22.64 6.53 -19.44
N ARG A 112 23.28 5.36 -19.25
CA ARG A 112 22.66 4.00 -19.20
C ARG A 112 21.52 3.81 -18.18
N ALA A 113 21.13 4.85 -17.44
CA ALA A 113 19.96 4.91 -16.56
C ALA A 113 18.67 5.42 -17.28
N ASP A 114 18.74 5.68 -18.59
CA ASP A 114 17.68 6.28 -19.42
C ASP A 114 16.37 5.47 -19.50
N ASP A 115 16.42 4.14 -19.51
CA ASP A 115 15.21 3.31 -19.70
C ASP A 115 14.41 3.04 -18.42
N LYS A 116 14.77 3.64 -17.29
CA LYS A 116 14.25 3.19 -15.99
C LYS A 116 12.94 3.86 -15.52
N ASN A 117 12.29 4.70 -16.34
CA ASN A 117 11.07 5.43 -15.96
C ASN A 117 11.19 6.11 -14.56
N LEU A 118 12.32 6.77 -14.29
CA LEU A 118 12.61 7.38 -13.00
C LEU A 118 11.89 8.71 -12.81
N LEU A 119 11.50 8.99 -11.56
CA LEU A 119 10.88 10.26 -11.16
C LEU A 119 11.87 11.15 -10.41
N VAL A 120 11.74 12.46 -10.59
CA VAL A 120 12.50 13.45 -9.83
C VAL A 120 11.96 13.48 -8.40
N ILE A 121 12.85 13.30 -7.42
CA ILE A 121 12.52 13.48 -6.01
C ILE A 121 12.78 14.94 -5.64
N PRO A 122 11.76 15.75 -5.33
CA PRO A 122 11.97 17.15 -4.96
C PRO A 122 12.66 17.25 -3.60
N ARG A 123 13.56 18.22 -3.45
CA ARG A 123 14.20 18.51 -2.16
C ARG A 123 13.29 19.40 -1.33
N PHE A 124 12.89 18.92 -0.15
CA PHE A 124 12.12 19.73 0.82
C PHE A 124 12.99 20.08 2.02
N LYS A 125 12.95 21.35 2.44
CA LYS A 125 13.70 21.89 3.59
C LYS A 125 13.28 21.28 4.94
N LYS A 126 12.02 20.85 5.08
CA LYS A 126 11.51 20.20 6.29
C LYS A 126 11.09 18.76 5.99
N VAL A 127 11.79 17.79 6.58
CA VAL A 127 11.55 16.34 6.40
C VAL A 127 10.21 15.91 6.99
N THR A 128 9.70 16.60 8.02
CA THR A 128 8.52 16.18 8.80
C THR A 128 7.17 16.34 8.08
N GLN A 129 6.90 17.47 7.42
CA GLN A 129 5.64 17.67 6.66
C GLN A 129 5.84 17.50 5.15
N GLY A 130 6.89 18.09 4.57
CA GLY A 130 7.20 17.95 3.14
C GLY A 130 7.73 16.56 2.77
N GLY A 131 8.12 15.73 3.74
CA GLY A 131 8.50 14.33 3.52
C GLY A 131 7.33 13.42 3.18
N ARG A 132 6.13 13.77 3.65
CA ARG A 132 4.92 12.92 3.58
C ARG A 132 4.09 13.18 2.33
N CYS A 133 4.26 14.34 1.70
CA CYS A 133 3.46 14.74 0.55
C CYS A 133 3.63 13.79 -0.64
N PHE A 134 2.55 13.62 -1.41
CA PHE A 134 2.53 12.74 -2.58
C PHE A 134 3.66 13.03 -3.57
N GLY A 135 3.94 14.31 -3.84
CA GLY A 135 5.00 14.74 -4.74
C GLY A 135 6.43 14.35 -4.32
N ARG A 136 6.64 13.93 -3.07
CA ARG A 136 7.92 13.36 -2.60
C ARG A 136 7.83 11.85 -2.38
N SER A 137 6.79 11.41 -1.66
CA SER A 137 6.62 10.01 -1.27
C SER A 137 6.39 9.12 -2.49
N GLY A 138 5.58 9.57 -3.45
CA GLY A 138 5.33 8.88 -4.72
C GLY A 138 6.62 8.60 -5.49
N PRO A 139 7.41 9.62 -5.87
CA PRO A 139 8.69 9.43 -6.54
C PRO A 139 9.69 8.58 -5.75
N THR A 140 9.74 8.74 -4.43
CA THR A 140 10.65 7.96 -3.58
C THR A 140 10.29 6.47 -3.60
N LEU A 141 9.02 6.13 -3.41
CA LEU A 141 8.56 4.75 -3.45
C LEU A 141 8.69 4.15 -4.86
N TRP A 142 8.34 4.93 -5.89
CA TRP A 142 8.42 4.50 -7.28
C TRP A 142 9.85 4.16 -7.68
N ASN A 143 10.82 5.01 -7.37
CA ASN A 143 12.22 4.79 -7.72
C ASN A 143 12.85 3.60 -6.97
N ASN A 144 12.28 3.19 -5.84
CA ASN A 144 12.73 2.01 -5.09
C ASN A 144 12.16 0.69 -5.65
N LEU A 145 11.27 0.74 -6.66
CA LEU A 145 10.73 -0.46 -7.29
C LEU A 145 11.75 -1.09 -8.26
N PRO A 146 11.74 -2.44 -8.39
CA PRO A 146 12.53 -3.12 -9.39
C PRO A 146 12.13 -2.69 -10.82
N ASP A 147 13.09 -2.70 -11.73
CA ASP A 147 12.93 -2.26 -13.12
C ASP A 147 11.79 -3.02 -13.82
N SER A 148 11.64 -4.32 -13.51
CA SER A 148 10.58 -5.18 -14.03
C SER A 148 9.16 -4.71 -13.71
N LEU A 149 8.94 -4.03 -12.58
CA LEU A 149 7.64 -3.47 -12.22
C LEU A 149 7.43 -2.08 -12.83
N ARG A 150 8.50 -1.30 -13.02
CA ARG A 150 8.42 0.08 -13.53
C ARG A 150 8.23 0.17 -15.04
N LEU A 151 8.65 -0.87 -15.76
CA LEU A 151 8.49 -0.97 -17.20
C LEU A 151 7.11 -1.49 -17.63
N GLU A 152 6.26 -1.86 -16.68
CA GLU A 152 4.91 -2.33 -16.97
C GLU A 152 4.04 -1.24 -17.59
N THR A 153 3.33 -1.59 -18.66
CA THR A 153 2.41 -0.68 -19.35
C THR A 153 0.94 -0.92 -18.99
N SER A 154 0.61 -2.09 -18.42
CA SER A 154 -0.76 -2.45 -18.06
C SER A 154 -1.02 -2.28 -16.57
N PHE A 155 -2.06 -1.50 -16.23
CA PHE A 155 -2.47 -1.28 -14.85
C PHE A 155 -2.82 -2.58 -14.12
N SER A 156 -3.53 -3.50 -14.79
CA SER A 156 -3.96 -4.76 -14.19
C SER A 156 -2.77 -5.67 -13.87
N ILE A 157 -1.76 -5.71 -14.75
CA ILE A 157 -0.54 -6.50 -14.55
C ILE A 157 0.29 -5.87 -13.43
N PHE A 158 0.52 -4.55 -13.48
CA PHE A 158 1.24 -3.81 -12.45
C PHE A 158 0.61 -4.02 -11.07
N LYS A 159 -0.72 -3.85 -10.95
CA LYS A 159 -1.48 -4.05 -9.71
C LYS A 159 -1.25 -5.44 -9.13
N ARG A 160 -1.30 -6.49 -9.95
CA ARG A 160 -1.09 -7.88 -9.51
C ARG A 160 0.36 -8.11 -9.08
N ARG A 161 1.33 -7.77 -9.93
CA ARG A 161 2.76 -8.02 -9.66
C ARG A 161 3.26 -7.21 -8.45
N LEU A 162 2.79 -5.97 -8.30
CA LEU A 162 3.12 -5.13 -7.14
C LEU A 162 2.59 -5.74 -5.84
N LYS A 163 1.38 -6.32 -5.86
CA LYS A 163 0.83 -7.02 -4.70
C LYS A 163 1.70 -8.23 -4.32
N THR A 164 2.13 -9.01 -5.31
CA THR A 164 3.03 -10.16 -5.10
C THR A 164 4.36 -9.72 -4.50
N HIS A 165 5.00 -8.72 -5.08
CA HIS A 165 6.28 -8.18 -4.60
C HIS A 165 6.22 -7.73 -3.14
N PHE A 166 5.16 -7.01 -2.75
CA PHE A 166 5.02 -6.62 -1.34
C PHE A 166 4.68 -7.76 -0.40
N PHE A 167 4.09 -8.84 -0.90
CA PHE A 167 3.81 -10.02 -0.11
C PHE A 167 5.12 -10.73 0.23
N GLU A 168 5.99 -10.96 -0.75
CA GLU A 168 7.34 -11.54 -0.59
C GLU A 168 8.26 -10.70 0.30
N LEU A 169 8.08 -9.38 0.34
CA LEU A 169 8.84 -8.50 1.24
C LEU A 169 8.33 -8.52 2.70
N SER A 170 7.12 -9.03 2.94
CA SER A 170 6.45 -8.96 4.25
C SER A 170 6.44 -10.26 5.02
N TYR A 171 6.51 -11.39 4.31
CA TYR A 171 6.38 -12.75 4.79
C TYR A 171 7.53 -13.58 4.23
#